data_AF-A0A554MB64-F1
#
_entry.id   AF-A0A554MB64-F1
#
_cell.length_a   1.000
_cell.length_b   1.000
_cell.length_c   1.000
_cell.angle_alpha   90.00
_cell.angle_beta   90.00
_cell.angle_gamma   90.00
#
_symmetry.space_group_name_H-M   'P 1'
#
loop_
_entity.id
_entity.type
_entity.pdbx_description
1 polymer ?
#
loop_
_entity_poly.entity_id
_entity_poly.type
_entity_poly.pdbx_seq_one_letter_code
_entity_poly.pdbx_strand_id
1 'polypeptide(L)'
;MASITNEKENNFEPDFEIKKKKYCLSAEEDKKYVFGTMHLESATRLMGEQEEREKNSELYDAIAKIKKLTVIELQNLLDPILEKSGYTKLEFEKPEITKDVVLGFGIQDTKSGRNDRESVYDLQRLLKSTLKPTNWRLMSDGVNYRLDTSKVA
;
A
#
# COMPACT_ATOMS: atom_id res chain seq x y z
N MET A 1 15.39 67.47 -5.98
CA MET A 1 16.65 67.03 -5.34
C MET A 1 16.30 66.58 -3.93
N ALA A 2 16.49 65.29 -3.70
CA ALA A 2 16.92 64.63 -2.46
C ALA A 2 16.09 64.73 -1.14
N SER A 3 15.73 63.52 -0.68
CA SER A 3 15.85 63.01 0.70
C SER A 3 14.64 63.12 1.63
N ILE A 4 13.84 62.05 1.65
CA ILE A 4 13.14 61.61 2.87
C ILE A 4 14.02 60.55 3.53
N THR A 5 14.67 60.92 4.63
CA THR A 5 15.43 60.03 5.51
C THR A 5 14.50 59.29 6.47
N ASN A 6 14.85 58.02 6.64
CA ASN A 6 14.24 56.99 7.46
C ASN A 6 14.43 57.29 8.97
N GLU A 7 13.35 57.46 9.74
CA GLU A 7 13.38 57.36 11.20
C GLU A 7 12.24 56.46 11.67
N LYS A 8 12.56 55.17 11.86
CA LYS A 8 11.74 54.26 12.65
C LYS A 8 11.87 54.69 14.11
N GLU A 9 10.79 55.21 14.69
CA GLU A 9 10.71 55.50 16.14
C GLU A 9 10.98 54.23 16.95
N ASN A 10 12.16 54.19 17.55
CA ASN A 10 12.60 53.17 18.50
C ASN A 10 12.02 53.48 19.89
N ASN A 11 10.77 53.10 20.13
CA ASN A 11 10.28 52.92 21.51
C ASN A 11 10.72 51.54 22.01
N PHE A 12 12.00 51.44 22.41
CA PHE A 12 12.47 50.27 23.16
C PHE A 12 11.81 50.29 24.54
N GLU A 13 10.96 49.29 24.82
CA GLU A 13 10.43 49.08 26.16
C GLU A 13 11.60 49.00 27.16
N PRO A 14 11.67 49.86 28.18
CA PRO A 14 12.85 49.98 29.04
C PRO A 14 13.19 48.69 29.80
N ASP A 15 12.19 47.82 29.98
CA ASP A 15 12.35 46.55 30.69
C ASP A 15 12.43 45.32 29.77
N PHE A 16 12.58 45.51 28.44
CA PHE A 16 12.57 44.42 27.48
C PHE A 16 13.59 43.32 27.81
N GLU A 17 14.83 43.68 28.13
CA GLU A 17 15.89 42.73 28.47
C GLU A 17 15.64 41.99 29.80
N ILE A 18 15.00 42.66 30.77
CA ILE A 18 14.63 42.06 32.06
C ILE A 18 13.50 41.05 31.84
N LYS A 19 12.47 41.44 31.08
CA LYS A 19 11.35 40.55 30.72
C LYS A 19 11.81 39.38 29.86
N LYS A 20 12.71 39.59 28.91
CA LYS A 20 13.30 38.54 28.07
C LYS A 20 14.03 37.50 28.90
N LYS A 21 14.86 37.91 29.87
CA LYS A 21 15.52 36.97 30.79
C LYS A 21 14.55 36.24 31.73
N LYS A 22 13.43 36.88 32.08
CA LYS A 22 12.42 36.30 32.98
C LYS A 22 11.48 35.31 32.29
N TYR A 23 11.13 35.58 31.03
CA TYR A 23 10.06 34.85 30.32
C TYR A 23 10.54 34.03 29.13
N CYS A 24 11.73 34.28 28.58
CA CYS A 24 12.29 33.50 27.47
C CYS A 24 13.37 32.55 27.99
N LEU A 25 13.41 31.36 27.40
CA LEU A 25 14.53 30.44 27.59
C LEU A 25 15.82 31.07 27.03
N SER A 26 16.95 30.82 27.68
CA SER A 26 18.24 31.10 27.07
C SER A 26 18.44 30.22 25.83
N ALA A 27 19.33 30.63 24.92
CA ALA A 27 19.60 29.86 23.70
C ALA A 27 20.10 28.43 23.98
N GLU A 28 20.68 28.17 25.14
CA GLU A 28 21.10 26.82 25.56
C GLU A 28 19.95 26.00 26.15
N GLU A 29 19.10 26.62 26.96
CA GLU A 29 17.91 25.99 27.54
C GLU A 29 16.87 25.67 26.45
N ASP A 30 16.70 26.56 25.48
CA ASP A 30 15.85 26.36 24.31
C ASP A 30 16.31 25.14 23.50
N LYS A 31 17.61 25.06 23.17
CA LYS A 31 18.17 23.89 22.47
C LYS A 31 17.98 22.59 23.24
N LYS A 32 18.16 22.61 24.57
CA LYS A 32 17.93 21.43 25.42
C LYS A 32 16.45 21.04 25.45
N TYR A 33 15.55 22.02 25.52
CA TYR A 33 14.11 21.81 25.52
C TYR A 33 13.61 21.25 24.19
N VAL A 34 14.01 21.84 23.07
CA VAL A 34 13.68 21.37 21.71
C VAL A 34 14.23 19.96 21.50
N PHE A 35 15.49 19.70 21.88
CA PHE A 35 16.06 18.38 21.76
C PHE A 35 15.33 17.33 22.62
N GLY A 36 15.01 17.67 23.88
CA GLY A 36 14.29 16.78 24.79
C GLY A 36 12.87 16.46 24.31
N THR A 37 12.15 17.46 23.80
CA THR A 37 10.79 17.27 23.26
C THR A 37 10.80 16.43 21.99
N MET A 38 11.71 16.70 21.05
CA MET A 38 11.85 15.87 19.84
C MET A 38 12.20 14.40 20.17
N HIS A 39 13.09 14.19 21.14
CA HIS A 39 13.43 12.84 21.60
C HIS A 39 12.25 12.14 22.27
N LEU A 40 11.49 12.85 23.12
CA LEU A 40 10.32 12.28 23.77
C LEU A 40 9.22 11.93 22.76
N GLU A 41 8.95 12.80 21.79
CA GLU A 41 8.00 12.53 20.70
C GLU A 41 8.44 11.32 19.87
N SER A 42 9.72 11.25 19.51
CA SER A 42 10.28 10.11 18.76
C SER A 42 10.16 8.82 19.56
N ALA A 43 10.48 8.84 20.86
CA ALA A 43 10.37 7.68 21.73
C ALA A 43 8.91 7.23 21.90
N THR A 44 7.99 8.17 22.09
CA THR A 44 6.56 7.89 22.25
C THR A 44 5.97 7.29 20.97
N ARG A 45 6.38 7.80 19.80
CA ARG A 45 6.01 7.23 18.51
C ARG A 45 6.53 5.80 18.34
N LEU A 46 7.82 5.56 18.63
CA LEU A 46 8.41 4.23 18.52
C LEU A 46 7.76 3.23 19.48
N MET A 47 7.46 3.65 20.72
CA MET A 47 6.73 2.83 21.68
C MET A 47 5.32 2.51 21.20
N GLY A 48 4.61 3.49 20.64
CA GLY A 48 3.29 3.28 20.04
C GLY A 48 3.31 2.27 18.88
N GLU A 49 4.26 2.42 17.95
CA GLU A 49 4.45 1.47 16.83
C GLU A 49 4.82 0.07 17.33
N GLN A 50 5.60 -0.04 18.41
CA GLN A 50 5.97 -1.32 19.00
C GLN A 50 4.81 -1.99 19.74
N GLU A 51 4.05 -1.26 20.55
CA GLU A 51 2.85 -1.76 21.21
C GLU A 51 1.81 -2.25 20.18
N GLU A 52 1.64 -1.54 19.06
CA GLU A 52 0.76 -1.97 17.98
C GLU A 52 1.22 -3.31 17.38
N ARG A 53 2.53 -3.46 17.13
CA ARG A 53 3.11 -4.71 16.63
C ARG A 53 2.97 -5.86 17.61
N GLU A 54 3.12 -5.62 18.90
CA GLU A 54 2.95 -6.63 19.94
C GLU A 54 1.48 -7.06 20.06
N LYS A 55 0.55 -6.10 20.11
CA LYS A 55 -0.91 -6.36 20.16
C LYS A 55 -1.41 -7.09 18.92
N ASN A 56 -0.83 -6.81 17.75
CA ASN A 56 -1.18 -7.42 16.48
C ASN A 56 -0.15 -8.46 16.00
N SER A 57 0.65 -9.02 16.92
CA SER A 57 1.77 -9.92 16.57
C SER A 57 1.34 -11.09 15.68
N GLU A 58 0.20 -11.71 15.98
CA GLU A 58 -0.38 -12.78 15.15
C GLU A 58 -0.68 -12.33 13.71
N LEU A 59 -1.14 -11.09 13.52
CA LEU A 59 -1.40 -10.52 12.20
C LEU A 59 -0.09 -10.23 11.46
N TYR A 60 0.92 -9.68 12.14
CA TYR A 60 2.24 -9.43 11.54
C TYR A 60 2.94 -10.73 11.16
N ASP A 61 2.84 -11.77 11.98
CA ASP A 61 3.35 -13.10 11.67
C ASP A 61 2.61 -13.74 10.48
N ALA A 62 1.30 -13.54 10.40
CA ALA A 62 0.51 -14.00 9.25
C ALA A 62 0.93 -13.26 7.97
N ILE A 63 1.17 -11.95 8.03
CA ILE A 63 1.67 -11.14 6.91
C ILE A 63 3.08 -11.59 6.50
N ALA A 64 3.96 -11.88 7.44
CA ALA A 64 5.32 -12.36 7.17
C ALA A 64 5.32 -13.71 6.43
N LYS A 65 4.30 -14.54 6.64
CA LYS A 65 4.11 -15.83 5.96
C LYS A 65 3.51 -15.70 4.56
N ILE A 66 3.02 -14.53 4.14
CA ILE A 66 2.48 -14.32 2.80
C ILE A 66 3.60 -14.41 1.77
N LYS A 67 3.45 -15.29 0.79
CA LYS A 67 4.36 -15.39 -0.34
C LYS A 67 4.21 -14.16 -1.23
N LYS A 68 5.26 -13.34 -1.31
CA LYS A 68 5.34 -12.19 -2.22
C LYS A 68 5.78 -12.69 -3.59
N LEU A 69 4.83 -12.87 -4.49
CA LEU A 69 5.07 -13.33 -5.85
C LEU A 69 5.10 -12.14 -6.82
N THR A 70 6.07 -12.15 -7.71
CA THR A 70 6.08 -11.35 -8.94
C THR A 70 5.06 -11.90 -9.95
N VAL A 71 4.78 -11.15 -11.01
CA VAL A 71 3.86 -11.60 -12.08
C VAL A 71 4.36 -12.88 -12.76
N ILE A 72 5.68 -13.02 -12.94
CA ILE A 72 6.29 -14.22 -13.53
C ILE A 72 6.10 -15.43 -12.61
N GLU A 73 6.33 -15.26 -11.32
CA GLU A 73 6.13 -16.34 -10.34
C GLU A 73 4.65 -16.70 -10.18
N LEU A 74 3.75 -15.72 -10.31
CA LEU A 74 2.31 -15.94 -10.34
C LEU A 74 1.91 -16.80 -11.55
N GLN A 75 2.42 -16.50 -12.75
CA GLN A 75 2.21 -17.29 -13.95
C GLN A 75 2.68 -18.74 -13.73
N ASN A 76 3.93 -18.91 -13.28
CA ASN A 76 4.52 -20.22 -13.03
C ASN A 76 3.76 -21.05 -11.98
N LEU A 77 3.10 -20.39 -11.01
CA LEU A 77 2.25 -21.05 -10.04
C LEU A 77 0.91 -21.49 -10.65
N LEU A 78 0.31 -20.64 -11.47
CA LEU A 78 -1.05 -20.83 -11.98
C LEU A 78 -1.12 -21.78 -13.17
N ASP A 79 -0.18 -21.69 -14.12
CA ASP A 79 -0.17 -22.51 -15.34
C ASP A 79 -0.38 -24.01 -15.09
N PRO A 80 0.45 -24.69 -14.27
CA PRO A 80 0.31 -26.13 -14.08
C PRO A 80 -0.97 -26.52 -13.33
N ILE A 81 -1.56 -25.60 -12.56
CA ILE A 81 -2.79 -25.83 -11.81
C ILE A 81 -4.00 -25.67 -12.73
N LEU A 82 -3.97 -24.64 -13.58
CA LEU A 82 -5.02 -24.33 -14.54
C LEU A 82 -5.08 -25.39 -15.65
N GLU A 83 -3.95 -25.79 -16.21
CA GLU A 83 -3.87 -26.83 -17.24
C GLU A 83 -4.47 -28.16 -16.78
N LYS A 84 -4.12 -28.59 -15.54
CA LYS A 84 -4.70 -29.81 -14.93
C LYS A 84 -6.22 -29.73 -14.78
N SER A 85 -6.76 -28.53 -14.61
CA SER A 85 -8.20 -28.31 -14.45
C SER A 85 -8.96 -28.10 -15.76
N GLY A 86 -8.24 -28.09 -16.90
CA GLY A 86 -8.80 -27.93 -18.24
C GLY A 86 -8.83 -26.49 -18.75
N TYR A 87 -8.12 -25.57 -18.11
CA TYR A 87 -7.93 -24.21 -18.61
C TYR A 87 -6.54 -24.05 -19.21
N THR A 88 -6.43 -23.39 -20.35
CA THR A 88 -5.15 -23.19 -21.06
C THR A 88 -5.01 -21.76 -21.53
N LYS A 89 -3.80 -21.40 -21.99
CA LYS A 89 -3.47 -20.06 -22.49
C LYS A 89 -3.86 -18.95 -21.52
N LEU A 90 -3.37 -19.03 -20.29
CA LEU A 90 -3.46 -17.91 -19.36
C LEU A 90 -2.58 -16.77 -19.89
N GLU A 91 -3.21 -15.64 -20.20
CA GLU A 91 -2.53 -14.44 -20.66
C GLU A 91 -2.87 -13.29 -19.72
N PHE A 92 -1.85 -12.62 -19.20
CA PHE A 92 -2.02 -11.42 -18.39
C PHE A 92 -2.02 -10.17 -19.26
N GLU A 93 -2.94 -9.26 -18.95
CA GLU A 93 -2.98 -7.93 -19.55
C GLU A 93 -1.91 -7.03 -18.92
N LYS A 94 -1.81 -5.80 -19.41
CA LYS A 94 -0.90 -4.82 -18.81
C LYS A 94 -1.37 -4.50 -17.37
N PRO A 95 -0.47 -4.54 -16.38
CA PRO A 95 -0.82 -4.19 -15.02
C PRO A 95 -1.19 -2.71 -14.92
N GLU A 96 -2.29 -2.43 -14.23
CA GLU A 96 -2.69 -1.09 -13.86
C GLU A 96 -2.21 -0.81 -12.44
N ILE A 97 -1.35 0.21 -12.28
CA ILE A 97 -0.79 0.60 -11.00
C ILE A 97 -1.57 1.81 -10.50
N THR A 98 -2.46 1.59 -9.53
CA THR A 98 -3.18 2.66 -8.84
C THR A 98 -2.79 2.68 -7.35
N LYS A 99 -3.74 2.52 -6.43
CA LYS A 99 -3.46 2.21 -5.01
C LYS A 99 -3.02 0.76 -4.84
N ASP A 100 -3.60 -0.11 -5.66
CA ASP A 100 -3.28 -1.53 -5.77
C ASP A 100 -2.75 -1.83 -7.18
N VAL A 101 -2.07 -2.97 -7.33
CA VAL A 101 -1.70 -3.50 -8.65
C VAL A 101 -2.83 -4.39 -9.13
N VAL A 102 -3.54 -3.94 -10.17
CA VAL A 102 -4.62 -4.70 -10.81
C VAL A 102 -4.09 -5.34 -12.08
N LEU A 103 -4.37 -6.62 -12.26
CA LEU A 103 -3.92 -7.40 -13.41
C LEU A 103 -5.12 -8.10 -14.05
N GLY A 104 -5.52 -7.63 -15.23
CA GLY A 104 -6.50 -8.33 -16.07
C GLY A 104 -5.91 -9.63 -16.61
N PHE A 105 -6.76 -10.61 -16.90
CA PHE A 105 -6.32 -11.87 -17.50
C PHE A 105 -7.36 -12.48 -18.43
N GLY A 106 -6.88 -13.16 -19.46
CA GLY A 106 -7.65 -14.03 -20.35
C GLY A 106 -7.25 -15.49 -20.17
N ILE A 107 -8.22 -16.39 -20.36
CA ILE A 107 -7.97 -17.84 -20.27
C ILE A 107 -8.97 -18.62 -21.15
N GLN A 108 -8.53 -19.75 -21.70
CA GLN A 108 -9.35 -20.61 -22.56
C GLN A 108 -9.81 -21.85 -21.80
N ASP A 109 -11.12 -22.08 -21.70
CA ASP A 109 -11.67 -23.35 -21.21
C ASP A 109 -11.68 -24.38 -22.35
N THR A 110 -11.01 -25.51 -22.13
CA THR A 110 -10.86 -26.59 -23.12
C THR A 110 -11.84 -27.74 -22.88
N LYS A 111 -12.56 -27.76 -21.76
CA LYS A 111 -13.49 -28.84 -21.44
C LYS A 111 -14.81 -28.66 -22.19
N SER A 112 -15.10 -29.60 -23.08
CA SER A 112 -16.40 -29.67 -23.76
C SER A 112 -17.51 -30.13 -22.80
N GLY A 113 -18.71 -29.56 -22.95
CA GLY A 113 -19.89 -29.92 -22.15
C GLY A 113 -20.04 -29.20 -20.81
N ARG A 114 -19.08 -28.36 -20.41
CA ARG A 114 -19.22 -27.48 -19.26
C ARG A 114 -20.02 -26.23 -19.65
N ASN A 115 -20.98 -25.83 -18.83
CA ASN A 115 -21.69 -24.56 -19.03
C ASN A 115 -20.90 -23.38 -18.45
N ASP A 116 -21.21 -22.16 -18.91
CA ASP A 116 -20.54 -20.92 -18.55
C ASP A 116 -20.45 -20.74 -17.02
N ARG A 117 -21.53 -21.04 -16.31
CA ARG A 117 -21.62 -20.87 -14.85
C ARG A 117 -20.69 -21.84 -14.11
N GLU A 118 -20.66 -23.10 -14.53
CA GLU A 118 -19.77 -24.12 -13.97
C GLU A 118 -18.31 -23.75 -14.23
N SER A 119 -17.99 -23.26 -15.44
CA SER A 119 -16.64 -22.83 -15.81
C SER A 119 -16.16 -21.70 -14.92
N VAL A 120 -16.95 -20.64 -14.81
CA VAL A 120 -16.63 -19.49 -13.95
C VAL A 120 -16.49 -19.92 -12.50
N TYR A 121 -17.42 -20.73 -11.98
CA TYR A 121 -17.41 -21.16 -10.59
C TYR A 121 -16.16 -22.00 -10.25
N ASP A 122 -15.83 -22.97 -11.10
CA ASP A 122 -14.65 -23.83 -10.92
C ASP A 122 -13.37 -23.00 -10.96
N LEU A 123 -13.23 -22.10 -11.94
CA LEU A 123 -12.07 -21.23 -12.08
C LEU A 123 -11.93 -20.30 -10.86
N GLN A 124 -13.01 -19.63 -10.45
CA GLN A 124 -13.01 -18.76 -9.29
C GLN A 124 -12.60 -19.51 -8.03
N ARG A 125 -13.13 -20.71 -7.81
CA ARG A 125 -12.79 -21.55 -6.66
C ARG A 125 -11.31 -21.92 -6.67
N LEU A 126 -10.79 -22.31 -7.83
CA LEU A 126 -9.39 -22.70 -8.02
C LEU A 126 -8.43 -21.54 -7.78
N LEU A 127 -8.73 -20.36 -8.33
CA LEU A 127 -7.92 -19.15 -8.12
C LEU A 127 -7.98 -18.70 -6.66
N LYS A 128 -9.17 -18.65 -6.04
CA LYS A 128 -9.32 -18.26 -4.63
C LYS A 128 -8.54 -19.17 -3.68
N SER A 129 -8.55 -20.49 -3.91
CA SER A 129 -7.78 -21.42 -3.07
C SER A 129 -6.28 -21.29 -3.29
N THR A 130 -5.84 -21.20 -4.54
CA THR A 130 -4.42 -21.15 -4.91
C THR A 130 -3.75 -19.85 -4.48
N LEU A 131 -4.47 -18.73 -4.58
CA LEU A 131 -3.92 -17.41 -4.28
C LEU A 131 -3.98 -17.05 -2.79
N LYS A 132 -4.77 -17.76 -1.97
CA LYS A 132 -4.93 -17.51 -0.52
C LYS A 132 -3.60 -17.29 0.25
N PRO A 133 -2.53 -18.08 0.05
CA PRO A 133 -1.26 -17.89 0.75
C PRO A 133 -0.33 -16.83 0.11
N THR A 134 -0.76 -16.15 -0.94
CA THR A 134 0.05 -15.20 -1.73
C THR A 134 -0.38 -13.75 -1.49
N ASN A 135 0.38 -12.79 -2.01
CA ASN A 135 0.03 -11.36 -2.05
C ASN A 135 -1.03 -11.00 -3.11
N TRP A 136 -1.52 -11.97 -3.89
CA TRP A 136 -2.51 -11.76 -4.95
C TRP A 136 -3.90 -12.23 -4.51
N ARG A 137 -4.95 -11.57 -5.01
CA ARG A 137 -6.35 -11.92 -4.73
C ARG A 137 -7.18 -11.78 -5.99
N LEU A 138 -8.16 -12.67 -6.15
CA LEU A 138 -9.16 -12.54 -7.20
C LEU A 138 -10.21 -11.51 -6.77
N MET A 139 -10.45 -10.49 -7.59
CA MET A 139 -11.52 -9.52 -7.36
C MET A 139 -12.90 -10.19 -7.51
N SER A 140 -13.88 -9.79 -6.70
CA SER A 140 -15.19 -10.44 -6.58
C SER A 140 -15.95 -10.56 -7.90
N ASP A 141 -15.74 -9.62 -8.83
CA ASP A 141 -16.41 -9.55 -10.14
C ASP A 141 -15.46 -9.85 -11.32
N GLY A 142 -14.25 -10.37 -11.04
CA GLY A 142 -13.15 -10.39 -12.00
C GLY A 142 -13.17 -11.52 -13.04
N VAL A 143 -14.21 -12.36 -13.09
CA VAL A 143 -14.26 -13.49 -14.04
C VAL A 143 -15.56 -13.47 -14.81
N ASN A 144 -15.47 -13.13 -16.09
CA ASN A 144 -16.58 -13.15 -17.02
C ASN A 144 -16.30 -14.19 -18.10
N TYR A 145 -17.28 -15.03 -18.38
CA TYR A 145 -17.22 -15.96 -19.50
C TYR A 145 -17.62 -15.23 -20.78
N ARG A 146 -16.77 -15.31 -21.81
CA ARG A 146 -17.09 -14.82 -23.14
C ARG A 146 -16.93 -15.97 -24.11
N LEU A 147 -18.01 -16.32 -24.80
CA LEU A 147 -17.95 -17.16 -25.99
C LEU A 147 -17.43 -16.29 -27.14
N ASP A 148 -16.32 -16.68 -27.73
CA ASP A 148 -15.91 -16.12 -29.02
C ASP A 148 -16.89 -16.61 -30.09
N THR A 149 -17.99 -15.87 -30.27
CA THR A 149 -18.83 -15.98 -31.46
C THR A 149 -18.16 -15.23 -32.61
N SER A 150 -16.96 -15.66 -32.98
CA SER A 150 -16.30 -15.18 -34.18
C SER A 150 -17.05 -15.77 -35.37
N LYS A 151 -17.75 -14.93 -36.14
CA LYS A 151 -18.15 -15.30 -37.50
C LYS A 151 -16.87 -15.62 -38.28
N VAL A 152 -16.61 -16.91 -38.47
CA VAL A 152 -15.68 -17.37 -39.49
C VAL A 152 -16.34 -17.04 -40.82
N ALA A 153 -15.87 -15.97 -41.46
CA ALA A 153 -16.23 -15.62 -42.83
C ALA A 153 -15.38 -16.43 -43.82
#